data_AF-Q4W500-F1
#
_entry.id   AF-Q4W500-F1
#
_cell.length_a   1.000
_cell.length_b   1.000
_cell.length_c   1.000
_cell.angle_alpha   90.00
_cell.angle_beta   90.00
_cell.angle_gamma   90.00
#
_symmetry.space_group_name_H-M   'P 1'
#
loop_
_entity.id
_entity.type
_entity.pdbx_description
1 polymer ?
#
loop_
_entity_poly.entity_id
_entity_poly.type
_entity_poly.pdbx_seq_one_letter_code
_entity_poly.pdbx_strand_id
1 'polypeptide(L)'
;MSSQTFLILFLFPITILSVFVSVRGSPVNSTSYVSKTFLNLTWKSCITRCVIVADCILVHSNSLNRCYLYAVGDIIQVRNDRDGYSIMNETVAFRMRNSPYKCSNRSSDMLFGVINLYNKDNITSYEITMSPTNEYYEIKYGRSKLLEISNV
;
A
#
# COMPACT_ATOMS: atom_id res chain seq x y z
N MET A 1 27.34 -15.60 -46.51
CA MET A 1 26.30 -15.88 -45.50
C MET A 1 26.39 -14.80 -44.44
N SER A 2 25.56 -13.75 -44.51
CA SER A 2 25.57 -12.64 -43.55
C SER A 2 24.70 -13.03 -42.36
N SER A 3 25.34 -13.28 -41.21
CA SER A 3 24.68 -13.62 -39.94
C SER A 3 24.19 -12.33 -39.28
N GLN A 4 22.87 -12.12 -39.25
CA GLN A 4 22.30 -10.95 -38.57
C GLN A 4 22.15 -11.23 -37.08
N THR A 5 22.99 -10.61 -36.28
CA THR A 5 22.87 -10.61 -34.81
C THR A 5 21.66 -9.76 -34.42
N PHE A 6 20.56 -10.40 -34.01
CA PHE A 6 19.42 -9.72 -33.40
C PHE A 6 19.81 -9.19 -32.01
N LEU A 7 20.02 -7.88 -31.89
CA LEU A 7 20.17 -7.21 -30.60
C LEU A 7 18.77 -7.03 -29.97
N ILE A 8 18.35 -7.98 -29.12
CA ILE A 8 17.10 -7.85 -28.34
C ILE A 8 17.36 -6.84 -27.22
N LEU A 9 17.06 -5.56 -27.50
CA LEU A 9 16.92 -4.53 -26.48
C LEU A 9 15.68 -4.84 -25.64
N PHE A 10 15.87 -5.52 -24.51
CA PHE A 10 14.88 -5.50 -23.44
C PHE A 10 14.85 -4.10 -22.84
N LEU A 11 14.18 -3.18 -23.53
CA LEU A 11 13.63 -1.99 -22.92
C LEU A 11 12.60 -2.51 -21.91
N PHE A 12 13.02 -2.73 -20.66
CA PHE A 12 12.11 -2.73 -19.53
C PHE A 12 12.06 -1.31 -18.93
N PRO A 13 11.55 -0.26 -19.61
CA PRO A 13 11.18 0.91 -18.87
C PRO A 13 9.89 0.52 -18.16
N ILE A 14 9.98 0.42 -16.85
CA ILE A 14 9.07 0.96 -15.85
C ILE A 14 9.54 0.27 -14.57
N THR A 15 10.57 0.84 -13.94
CA THR A 15 10.64 0.74 -12.49
C THR A 15 9.39 1.47 -11.99
N ILE A 16 8.32 0.75 -11.63
CA ILE A 16 7.22 1.37 -10.88
C ILE A 16 7.85 1.74 -9.55
N LEU A 17 8.33 2.98 -9.43
CA LEU A 17 8.92 3.49 -8.20
C LEU A 17 7.78 3.69 -7.20
N SER A 18 7.49 2.66 -6.41
CA SER A 18 6.62 2.83 -5.26
C SER A 18 7.44 3.31 -4.06
N VAL A 19 6.93 4.32 -3.37
CA VAL A 19 7.46 4.73 -2.06
C VAL A 19 6.58 4.15 -0.95
N PHE A 20 7.15 4.03 0.25
CA PHE A 20 6.42 3.60 1.44
C PHE A 20 6.34 4.78 2.40
N VAL A 21 5.14 5.31 2.62
CA VAL A 21 4.91 6.42 3.55
C VAL A 21 4.58 5.84 4.92
N SER A 22 5.51 6.01 5.86
CA SER A 22 5.39 5.46 7.21
C SER A 22 4.71 6.44 8.14
N VAL A 23 3.76 5.96 8.96
CA VAL A 23 3.09 6.75 10.00
C VAL A 23 2.84 5.88 11.24
N ARG A 24 2.64 6.52 12.39
CA ARG A 24 2.24 5.85 13.63
C ARG A 24 0.76 5.46 13.55
N GLY A 25 0.47 4.22 13.92
CA GLY A 25 -0.88 3.70 13.78
C GLY A 25 -0.95 2.19 13.70
N SER A 26 -2.18 1.71 13.60
CA SER A 26 -2.49 0.28 13.51
C SER A 26 -3.78 0.05 12.71
N PRO A 27 -3.83 -0.98 11.85
CA PRO A 27 -5.07 -1.41 11.20
C PRO A 27 -6.20 -1.67 12.22
N VAL A 28 -7.41 -1.25 11.88
CA VAL A 28 -8.58 -1.52 12.73
C VAL A 28 -9.05 -2.96 12.48
N ASN A 29 -9.00 -3.80 13.52
CA ASN A 29 -9.28 -5.24 13.39
C ASN A 29 -10.66 -5.57 12.78
N SER A 30 -11.69 -4.75 13.05
CA SER A 30 -13.05 -4.99 12.55
C SER A 30 -13.22 -4.69 11.05
N THR A 31 -12.26 -3.99 10.43
CA THR A 31 -12.32 -3.55 9.03
C THR A 31 -11.07 -3.92 8.25
N SER A 32 -10.30 -4.88 8.75
CA SER A 32 -9.09 -5.36 8.09
C SER A 32 -8.85 -6.86 8.26
N TYR A 33 -8.19 -7.45 7.28
CA TYR A 33 -7.80 -8.84 7.23
C TYR A 33 -6.31 -8.95 6.87
N VAL A 34 -5.56 -9.69 7.68
CA VAL A 34 -4.13 -9.89 7.44
C VAL A 34 -3.93 -10.93 6.34
N SER A 35 -3.31 -10.55 5.24
CA SER A 35 -3.04 -11.49 4.12
C SER A 35 -1.79 -12.34 4.37
N LYS A 36 -0.77 -11.79 5.03
CA LYS A 36 0.45 -12.54 5.42
C LYS A 36 1.01 -12.04 6.75
N THR A 37 1.52 -12.97 7.57
CA THR A 37 2.19 -12.68 8.85
C THR A 37 3.62 -13.22 8.82
N PHE A 38 4.56 -12.42 9.32
CA PHE A 38 5.94 -12.83 9.57
C PHE A 38 6.35 -12.43 10.98
N LEU A 39 7.17 -13.27 11.61
CA LEU A 39 7.70 -13.02 12.95
C LEU A 39 9.18 -12.65 12.87
N ASN A 40 9.66 -11.89 13.86
CA ASN A 40 11.07 -11.53 14.04
C ASN A 40 11.67 -10.81 12.81
N LEU A 41 10.90 -9.95 12.15
CA LEU A 41 11.41 -9.11 11.06
C LEU A 41 11.67 -7.69 11.55
N THR A 42 12.83 -7.14 11.18
CA THR A 42 13.07 -5.70 11.32
C THR A 42 12.08 -4.91 10.45
N TRP A 43 11.83 -3.64 10.80
CA TRP A 43 10.96 -2.76 10.03
C TRP A 43 11.31 -2.72 8.54
N LYS A 44 12.60 -2.57 8.22
CA LYS A 44 13.09 -2.56 6.84
C LYS A 44 12.78 -3.88 6.13
N SER A 45 13.07 -5.02 6.76
CA SER A 45 12.77 -6.34 6.19
C SER A 45 11.27 -6.56 5.99
N CYS A 46 10.44 -6.03 6.88
CA CYS A 46 8.98 -6.09 6.78
C CYS A 46 8.47 -5.31 5.54
N ILE A 47 8.95 -4.08 5.32
CA ILE A 47 8.67 -3.33 4.09
C ILE A 47 9.17 -4.09 2.86
N THR A 48 10.38 -4.66 2.90
CA THR A 48 10.91 -5.44 1.77
C THR A 48 10.03 -6.64 1.43
N ARG A 49 9.39 -7.30 2.41
CA ARG A 49 8.41 -8.36 2.14
C ARG A 49 7.18 -7.83 1.39
N CYS A 50 6.71 -6.63 1.69
CA CYS A 50 5.61 -6.01 0.96
C CYS A 50 5.97 -5.64 -0.48
N VAL A 51 7.21 -5.17 -0.71
CA VAL A 51 7.69 -4.83 -2.07
C VAL A 51 7.55 -6.01 -3.03
N ILE A 52 7.93 -7.22 -2.59
CA ILE A 52 7.94 -8.44 -3.40
C ILE A 52 6.56 -9.13 -3.50
N VAL A 53 5.61 -8.79 -2.63
CA VAL A 53 4.24 -9.31 -2.68
C VAL A 53 3.40 -8.38 -3.56
N ALA A 54 2.94 -8.90 -4.70
CA ALA A 54 2.32 -8.11 -5.77
C ALA A 54 1.09 -7.30 -5.33
N ASP A 55 0.34 -7.81 -4.36
CA ASP A 55 -0.89 -7.24 -3.84
C ASP A 55 -0.78 -6.52 -2.51
N CYS A 56 0.41 -6.51 -1.91
CA CYS A 56 0.61 -5.78 -0.67
C CYS A 56 0.58 -4.26 -0.90
N ILE A 57 -0.36 -3.59 -0.22
CA ILE A 57 -0.52 -2.13 -0.22
C ILE A 57 -0.24 -1.50 1.14
N LEU A 58 -0.23 -2.28 2.22
CA LEU A 58 0.06 -1.79 3.56
C LEU A 58 0.86 -2.82 4.37
N VAL A 59 1.78 -2.28 5.16
CA VAL A 59 2.56 -3.01 6.14
C VAL A 59 2.23 -2.48 7.52
N HIS A 60 2.12 -3.36 8.52
CA HIS A 60 2.04 -3.02 9.92
C HIS A 60 3.11 -3.77 10.70
N SER A 61 3.77 -3.08 11.63
CA SER A 61 4.72 -3.68 12.56
C SER A 61 4.60 -3.06 13.93
N ASN A 62 5.03 -3.82 14.94
CA ASN A 62 5.10 -3.37 16.32
C ASN A 62 6.51 -3.62 16.92
N SER A 63 6.69 -3.21 18.17
CA SER A 63 7.95 -3.37 18.93
C SER A 63 8.38 -4.83 19.15
N LEU A 64 7.48 -5.79 18.94
CA LEU A 64 7.77 -7.23 19.00
C LEU A 64 8.26 -7.79 17.66
N ASN A 65 8.54 -6.94 16.67
CA ASN A 65 8.98 -7.34 15.32
C ASN A 65 8.01 -8.31 14.62
N ARG A 66 6.71 -8.21 14.94
CA ARG A 66 5.65 -8.88 14.19
C ARG A 66 5.31 -8.03 12.99
N CYS A 67 5.33 -8.65 11.81
CA CYS A 67 5.12 -8.00 10.53
C CYS A 67 3.85 -8.54 9.90
N TYR A 68 2.92 -7.65 9.60
CA TYR A 68 1.64 -7.98 8.99
C TYR A 68 1.53 -7.26 7.65
N LEU A 69 1.21 -8.01 6.59
CA LEU A 69 0.96 -7.47 5.26
C LEU A 69 -0.53 -7.52 4.95
N TYR A 70 -1.03 -6.45 4.35
CA TYR A 70 -2.41 -6.30 3.93
C TYR A 70 -2.45 -6.11 2.42
N ALA A 71 -3.21 -6.97 1.76
CA ALA A 71 -3.45 -6.88 0.33
C ALA A 71 -4.46 -5.77 0.01
N VAL A 72 -4.48 -5.34 -1.25
CA VAL A 72 -5.53 -4.45 -1.74
C VAL A 72 -6.91 -5.05 -1.45
N GLY A 73 -7.86 -4.25 -0.95
CA GLY A 73 -9.21 -4.71 -0.61
C GLY A 73 -9.36 -5.31 0.78
N ASP A 74 -8.26 -5.75 1.41
CA ASP A 74 -8.30 -6.41 2.73
C ASP A 74 -8.24 -5.41 3.90
N ILE A 75 -8.22 -4.10 3.65
CA ILE A 75 -8.09 -3.08 4.69
C ILE A 75 -8.86 -1.81 4.35
N ILE A 76 -9.61 -1.27 5.30
CA ILE A 76 -10.39 -0.03 5.11
C ILE A 76 -9.89 1.07 6.04
N GLN A 77 -9.69 0.77 7.33
CA GLN A 77 -9.33 1.78 8.32
C GLN A 77 -8.00 1.47 9.02
N VAL A 78 -7.23 2.53 9.24
CA VAL A 78 -6.00 2.50 10.03
C VAL A 78 -6.07 3.61 11.05
N ARG A 79 -5.97 3.26 12.34
CA ARG A 79 -5.90 4.25 13.42
C ARG A 79 -4.69 5.16 13.20
N ASN A 80 -4.90 6.46 13.29
CA ASN A 80 -3.85 7.47 13.23
C ASN A 80 -3.43 7.85 14.65
N ASP A 81 -2.31 7.30 15.09
CA ASP A 81 -1.80 7.57 16.44
C ASP A 81 -1.09 8.93 16.53
N ARG A 82 -0.93 9.66 15.41
CA ARG A 82 -0.19 10.94 15.32
C ARG A 82 1.18 10.84 16.01
N ASP A 83 1.50 11.78 16.89
CA ASP A 83 2.67 11.72 17.79
C ASP A 83 2.36 11.04 19.13
N GLY A 84 1.14 10.52 19.28
CA GLY A 84 0.66 9.85 20.48
C GLY A 84 1.42 8.55 20.79
N TYR A 85 1.37 8.18 22.07
CA TYR A 85 2.01 6.97 22.57
C TYR A 85 1.16 5.73 22.26
N SER A 86 1.71 4.80 21.50
CA SER A 86 1.22 3.42 21.42
C SER A 86 2.13 2.53 22.28
N ILE A 87 1.54 1.71 23.17
CA ILE A 87 2.26 0.79 24.06
C ILE A 87 3.20 -0.14 23.25
N MET A 88 2.78 -0.53 22.06
CA MET A 88 3.51 -1.46 21.19
C MET A 88 4.29 -0.74 20.08
N ASN A 89 4.43 0.59 20.13
CA ASN A 89 5.10 1.39 19.10
C ASN A 89 4.62 1.05 17.67
N GLU A 90 3.31 0.89 17.51
CA GLU A 90 2.72 0.45 16.25
C GLU A 90 2.98 1.45 15.12
N THR A 91 3.43 0.92 13.98
CA THR A 91 3.77 1.71 12.79
C THR A 91 3.20 1.01 11.58
N VAL A 92 2.63 1.79 10.67
CA VAL A 92 2.22 1.32 9.36
C VAL A 92 3.02 2.00 8.26
N ALA A 93 3.10 1.36 7.10
CA ALA A 93 3.59 1.98 5.88
C ALA A 93 2.61 1.73 4.74
N PHE A 94 2.09 2.82 4.17
CA PHE A 94 1.27 2.77 2.96
C PHE A 94 2.18 2.70 1.74
N ARG A 95 1.95 1.73 0.87
CA ARG A 95 2.60 1.69 -0.43
C ARG A 95 1.94 2.71 -1.35
N MET A 96 2.70 3.68 -1.82
CA MET A 96 2.26 4.67 -2.79
C MET A 96 2.89 4.34 -4.14
N ARG A 97 2.09 3.83 -5.08
CA ARG A 97 2.53 3.47 -6.44
C ARG A 97 2.65 4.68 -7.36
N ASN A 98 1.95 5.76 -7.02
CA ASN A 98 1.87 6.98 -7.82
C ASN A 98 2.27 8.21 -6.98
N SER A 99 3.44 8.16 -6.34
CA SER A 99 3.92 9.28 -5.50
C SER A 99 4.59 10.37 -6.34
N PRO A 100 4.53 11.66 -5.93
CA PRO A 100 5.37 12.69 -6.53
C PRO A 100 6.86 12.31 -6.50
N TYR A 101 7.62 12.80 -7.49
CA TYR A 101 9.07 12.56 -7.63
C TYR A 101 9.90 12.96 -6.40
N LYS A 102 9.37 13.84 -5.55
CA LYS A 102 10.04 14.32 -4.33
C LYS A 102 9.21 13.94 -3.11
N CYS A 103 9.89 13.37 -2.11
CA CYS A 103 9.32 13.14 -0.80
C CYS A 103 9.04 14.48 -0.10
N SER A 104 7.91 14.58 0.59
CA SER A 104 7.61 15.70 1.50
C SER A 104 8.07 15.36 2.93
N ASN A 105 8.20 16.38 3.78
CA ASN A 105 8.41 16.22 5.21
C ASN A 105 7.11 15.85 5.97
N ARG A 106 5.93 16.01 5.35
CA ARG A 106 4.64 15.62 5.91
C ARG A 106 4.08 14.42 5.18
N SER A 107 3.61 13.43 5.93
CA SER A 107 2.96 12.25 5.37
C SER A 107 1.67 12.61 4.61
N SER A 108 0.91 13.60 5.08
CA SER A 108 -0.31 14.08 4.43
C SER A 108 -0.09 14.46 2.96
N ASP A 109 1.01 15.14 2.67
CA ASP A 109 1.33 15.64 1.32
C ASP A 109 1.73 14.53 0.36
N MET A 110 2.08 13.36 0.91
CA MET A 110 2.42 12.17 0.14
C MET A 110 1.27 11.16 0.06
N LEU A 111 0.25 11.28 0.92
CA LEU A 111 -0.88 10.34 1.01
C LEU A 111 -2.13 10.87 0.33
N PHE A 112 -2.54 12.10 0.64
CA PHE A 112 -3.87 12.60 0.30
C PHE A 112 -3.95 13.16 -1.12
N GLY A 113 -5.08 12.91 -1.79
CA GLY A 113 -5.28 13.30 -3.20
C GLY A 113 -4.46 12.48 -4.19
N VAL A 114 -3.74 11.45 -3.72
CA VAL A 114 -2.91 10.58 -4.56
C VAL A 114 -3.69 9.31 -4.92
N ILE A 115 -4.09 9.19 -6.18
CA ILE A 115 -4.75 7.99 -6.70
C ILE A 115 -3.69 6.96 -7.11
N ASN A 116 -3.70 5.82 -6.43
CA ASN A 116 -2.83 4.69 -6.75
C ASN A 116 -3.57 3.72 -7.66
N LEU A 117 -3.13 3.62 -8.91
CA LEU A 117 -3.72 2.68 -9.87
C LEU A 117 -3.42 1.23 -9.45
N TYR A 118 -4.44 0.40 -9.56
CA TYR A 118 -4.38 -1.01 -9.25
C TYR A 118 -5.19 -1.81 -10.30
N ASN A 119 -4.90 -3.10 -10.42
CA ASN A 119 -5.65 -3.95 -11.34
C ASN A 119 -5.65 -5.38 -10.79
N LYS A 120 -6.59 -5.63 -9.88
CA LYS A 120 -6.84 -6.95 -9.30
C LYS A 120 -8.31 -7.06 -8.99
N ASP A 121 -8.89 -8.19 -9.41
CA ASP A 121 -10.32 -8.45 -9.29
C ASP A 121 -11.14 -7.29 -9.90
N ASN A 122 -12.02 -6.67 -9.13
CA ASN A 122 -12.77 -5.49 -9.55
C ASN A 122 -12.15 -4.16 -9.08
N ILE A 123 -11.00 -4.16 -8.40
CA ILE A 123 -10.37 -2.95 -7.85
C ILE A 123 -9.43 -2.31 -8.89
N THR A 124 -9.74 -1.08 -9.27
CA THR A 124 -9.01 -0.28 -10.28
C THR A 124 -8.09 0.77 -9.65
N SER A 125 -8.34 1.16 -8.41
CA SER A 125 -7.49 2.11 -7.69
C SER A 125 -7.70 2.05 -6.18
N TYR A 126 -6.79 2.66 -5.44
CA TYR A 126 -7.03 3.05 -4.05
C TYR A 126 -6.49 4.44 -3.76
N GLU A 127 -7.15 5.13 -2.82
CA GLU A 127 -6.78 6.44 -2.31
C GLU A 127 -6.78 6.41 -0.78
N ILE A 128 -5.79 7.05 -0.17
CA ILE A 128 -5.74 7.25 1.28
C ILE A 128 -6.34 8.62 1.59
N THR A 129 -7.30 8.64 2.51
CA THR A 129 -7.93 9.86 3.02
C THR A 129 -7.89 9.87 4.54
N MET A 130 -8.33 10.97 5.14
CA MET A 130 -8.43 11.11 6.59
C MET A 130 -9.91 11.25 6.97
N SER A 131 -10.33 10.51 8.00
CA SER A 131 -11.67 10.65 8.60
C SER A 131 -11.89 12.09 9.10
N PRO A 132 -13.14 12.58 9.17
CA PRO A 132 -13.43 13.95 9.63
C PRO A 132 -12.90 14.27 11.04
N THR A 133 -12.81 13.27 11.92
CA THR A 133 -12.25 13.41 13.28
C THR A 133 -10.73 13.35 13.31
N ASN A 134 -10.08 13.04 12.18
CA ASN A 134 -8.65 12.80 12.05
C ASN A 134 -8.11 11.67 12.96
N GLU A 135 -8.96 10.72 13.33
CA GLU A 135 -8.63 9.56 14.17
C GLU A 135 -8.21 8.34 13.34
N TYR A 136 -8.66 8.28 12.09
CA TYR A 136 -8.40 7.18 11.17
C TYR A 136 -7.97 7.69 9.80
N TYR A 137 -6.97 7.03 9.22
CA TYR A 137 -6.81 6.97 7.78
C TYR A 137 -7.85 6.01 7.20
N GLU A 138 -8.46 6.40 6.09
CA GLU A 138 -9.42 5.58 5.36
C GLU A 138 -8.88 5.28 3.96
N ILE A 139 -8.92 4.01 3.57
CA ILE A 139 -8.54 3.55 2.23
C ILE A 139 -9.81 3.37 1.41
N LYS A 140 -9.97 4.20 0.38
CA LYS A 140 -11.10 4.16 -0.54
C LYS A 140 -10.68 3.42 -1.81
N TYR A 141 -11.50 2.46 -2.24
CA TYR A 141 -11.23 1.65 -3.43
C TYR A 141 -12.07 2.11 -4.61
N GLY A 142 -11.42 2.43 -5.73
CA GLY A 142 -12.07 2.53 -7.03
C GLY A 142 -12.36 1.13 -7.56
N ARG A 143 -13.56 0.91 -8.10
CA ARG A 143 -13.94 -0.37 -8.68
C ARG A 143 -14.42 -0.23 -10.13
N SER A 144 -14.13 -1.22 -10.96
CA SER A 144 -14.77 -1.32 -12.27
C SER A 144 -16.26 -1.61 -12.08
N LYS A 145 -17.10 -0.85 -12.78
CA LYS A 145 -18.51 -1.21 -12.90
C LYS A 145 -18.55 -2.45 -13.79
N LEU A 146 -18.91 -3.61 -13.25
CA LEU A 146 -19.37 -4.70 -14.11
C LEU A 146 -20.54 -4.09 -14.90
N LEU A 147 -20.44 -4.03 -16.22
CA LEU A 147 -21.61 -3.82 -17.04
C LEU A 147 -22.50 -5.02 -16.71
N GLU A 148 -23.56 -4.80 -15.93
CA GLU A 148 -24.69 -5.71 -15.91
C GLU A 148 -25.20 -5.72 -17.34
N ILE A 149 -24.72 -6.68 -18.13
CA ILE A 149 -25.41 -7.12 -19.32
C ILE A 149 -26.66 -7.80 -18.78
N SER A 150 -27.67 -7.01 -18.45
CA SER A 150 -29.04 -7.47 -18.38
C SER A 150 -29.41 -7.89 -19.80
N ASN A 151 -29.03 -9.13 -20.13
CA ASN A 151 -29.52 -9.83 -21.30
C ASN A 151 -31.02 -10.04 -21.11
N VAL A 152 -31.77 -9.38 -22.00
CA VAL A 152 -33.11 -9.72 -22.51
C VAL A 152 -34.26 -9.62 -21.50
#